data_AF-A0A843S0Q3-F1
#
_entry.id   AF-A0A843S0Q3-F1
#
_cell.length_a   1.000
_cell.length_b   1.000
_cell.length_c   1.000
_cell.angle_alpha   90.00
_cell.angle_beta   90.00
_cell.angle_gamma   90.00
#
_symmetry.space_group_name_H-M   'P 1'
#
loop_
_entity.id
_entity.type
_entity.pdbx_description
1 polymer ?
#
loop_
_entity_poly.entity_id
_entity_poly.type
_entity_poly.pdbx_seq_one_letter_code
_entity_poly.pdbx_strand_id
1 'polypeptide(L)'
;MKVTLLSPDRICQRFAWEKSKAVYPDMDAFVADVVAIEREMITQLVEAGCRYIQIDAPSYTAYVDQVSLDRMHANGEDPAENLARSIRADNAVIQGFDGVTFGIHLCKGNPRTIDPETGKVVPQWHREGHYDVIAEQVFGGLNHDRILLEYDDERSGSFEPLRFVPKGKIAVLGLVTTKRSDLEPLDTLRKRLDEATRYLPLDQLALSPQCGFGGLAHVVMPEDDMWRKFERIVETARLTWN
;
A
#
# COMPACT_ATOMS: atom_id res chain seq x y z
N MET A 1 9.30 8.74 14.97
CA MET A 1 8.49 9.44 13.96
C MET A 1 8.46 8.60 12.69
N LYS A 2 7.30 8.47 12.05
CA LYS A 2 7.14 7.84 10.72
C LYS A 2 6.79 8.94 9.72
N VAL A 3 7.45 8.96 8.55
CA VAL A 3 7.16 9.89 7.45
C VAL A 3 6.75 9.09 6.21
N THR A 4 5.79 9.60 5.43
CA THR A 4 5.33 8.96 4.19
C THR A 4 5.79 9.75 2.96
N LEU A 5 6.24 9.03 1.93
CA LEU A 5 6.51 9.54 0.58
C LEU A 5 5.62 8.77 -0.42
N LEU A 6 5.49 9.30 -1.64
CA LEU A 6 4.75 8.62 -2.70
C LEU A 6 5.65 7.59 -3.39
N SER A 7 5.08 6.54 -4.02
CA SER A 7 5.89 5.63 -4.82
C SER A 7 6.26 6.20 -6.20
N PRO A 8 7.42 5.83 -6.78
CA PRO A 8 7.79 6.18 -8.15
C PRO A 8 6.71 5.80 -9.16
N ASP A 9 6.14 4.59 -9.03
CA ASP A 9 5.09 4.08 -9.92
C ASP A 9 3.85 4.98 -9.90
N ARG A 10 3.45 5.47 -8.72
CA ARG A 10 2.30 6.37 -8.64
C ARG A 10 2.57 7.70 -9.31
N ILE A 11 3.78 8.22 -9.22
CA ILE A 11 4.21 9.42 -9.94
C ILE A 11 4.16 9.16 -11.45
N CYS A 12 4.68 8.03 -11.91
CA CYS A 12 4.65 7.62 -13.32
C CYS A 12 3.24 7.50 -13.88
N GLN A 13 2.31 6.88 -13.15
CA GLN A 13 0.90 6.77 -13.56
C GLN A 13 0.16 8.11 -13.65
N ARG A 14 0.72 9.18 -13.10
CA ARG A 14 0.19 10.55 -13.19
C ARG A 14 1.03 11.46 -14.09
N PHE A 15 2.10 10.94 -14.67
CA PHE A 15 2.98 11.68 -15.54
C PHE A 15 2.39 11.81 -16.94
N ALA A 16 2.41 13.03 -17.47
CA ALA A 16 1.93 13.31 -18.83
C ALA A 16 3.06 13.07 -19.84
N TRP A 17 3.37 11.81 -20.13
CA TRP A 17 4.43 11.39 -21.05
C TRP A 17 4.37 12.15 -22.40
N GLU A 18 3.20 12.18 -23.04
CA GLU A 18 3.00 12.82 -24.34
C GLU A 18 3.38 14.31 -24.37
N LYS A 19 3.32 14.99 -23.22
CA LYS A 19 3.69 16.42 -23.09
C LYS A 19 5.14 16.63 -22.65
N SER A 20 5.88 15.56 -22.41
CA SER A 20 7.19 15.60 -21.76
C SER A 20 8.32 15.04 -22.62
N LYS A 21 8.04 14.65 -23.87
CA LYS A 21 9.00 14.13 -24.86
C LYS A 21 10.17 15.07 -25.19
N ALA A 22 10.02 16.37 -24.92
CA ALA A 22 11.11 17.35 -25.08
C ALA A 22 12.09 17.38 -23.91
N VAL A 23 11.72 16.79 -22.76
CA VAL A 23 12.52 16.76 -21.53
C VAL A 23 13.14 15.38 -21.32
N TYR A 24 12.35 14.33 -21.50
CA TYR A 24 12.80 12.95 -21.29
C TYR A 24 12.80 12.16 -22.60
N PRO A 25 13.89 11.44 -22.92
CA PRO A 25 13.98 10.60 -24.11
C PRO A 25 13.06 9.37 -24.03
N ASP A 26 12.84 8.85 -22.82
CA ASP A 26 11.99 7.68 -22.53
C ASP A 26 11.49 7.71 -21.07
N MET A 27 10.66 6.74 -20.71
CA MET A 27 10.15 6.59 -19.34
C MET A 27 11.21 6.16 -18.34
N ASP A 28 12.28 5.49 -18.76
CA ASP A 28 13.34 5.03 -17.86
C ASP A 28 14.17 6.22 -17.36
N ALA A 29 14.46 7.19 -18.23
CA ALA A 29 15.11 8.45 -17.86
C ALA A 29 14.25 9.26 -16.87
N PHE A 30 12.93 9.31 -17.08
CA PHE A 30 12.02 9.97 -16.14
C PHE A 30 12.00 9.27 -14.77
N VAL A 31 11.87 7.94 -14.75
CA VAL A 31 11.89 7.15 -13.51
C VAL A 31 13.21 7.34 -12.77
N ALA A 32 14.34 7.40 -13.46
CA ALA A 32 15.65 7.63 -12.86
C ALA A 32 15.70 8.98 -12.10
N ASP A 33 15.15 10.05 -12.67
CA ASP A 33 15.08 11.36 -12.00
C ASP A 33 14.12 11.34 -10.81
N VAL A 34 12.96 10.67 -10.92
CA VAL A 34 12.04 10.49 -9.78
C VAL A 34 12.75 9.78 -8.63
N VAL A 35 13.45 8.67 -8.91
CA VAL A 35 14.23 7.93 -7.91
C VAL A 35 15.31 8.82 -7.29
N ALA A 36 16.03 9.60 -8.09
CA ALA A 36 17.07 10.50 -7.59
C ALA A 36 16.51 11.55 -6.62
N ILE A 37 15.38 12.18 -6.97
CA ILE A 37 14.70 13.18 -6.13
C ILE A 37 14.21 12.54 -4.82
N GLU A 38 13.55 11.39 -4.88
CA GLU A 38 13.06 10.71 -3.67
C GLU A 38 14.20 10.26 -2.76
N ARG A 39 15.33 9.82 -3.33
CA ARG A 39 16.54 9.52 -2.55
C ARG A 39 17.14 10.75 -1.87
N GLU A 40 17.10 11.91 -2.52
CA GLU A 40 17.50 13.17 -1.89
C GLU A 40 16.57 13.50 -0.71
N MET A 41 15.25 13.39 -0.90
CA MET A 41 14.27 13.58 0.19
C MET A 41 14.50 12.62 1.35
N ILE A 42 14.74 11.33 1.07
CA ILE A 42 15.06 10.32 2.09
C ILE A 42 16.34 10.69 2.84
N THR A 43 17.38 11.12 2.11
CA THR A 43 18.65 11.55 2.72
C THR A 43 18.41 12.68 3.72
N GLN A 44 17.66 13.72 3.32
CA GLN A 44 17.32 14.85 4.18
C GLN A 44 16.49 14.41 5.40
N LEU A 45 15.54 13.48 5.23
CA LEU A 45 14.76 12.91 6.34
C LEU A 45 15.65 12.14 7.32
N VAL A 46 16.60 11.35 6.82
CA VAL A 46 17.54 10.57 7.64
C VAL A 46 18.51 11.49 8.38
N GLU A 47 19.03 12.53 7.74
CA GLU A 47 19.86 13.57 8.36
C GLU A 47 19.10 14.32 9.45
N ALA A 48 17.80 14.56 9.26
CA ALA A 48 16.90 15.12 10.26
C ALA A 48 16.51 14.13 11.39
N GLY A 49 17.03 12.90 11.37
CA GLY A 49 16.83 11.90 12.43
C GLY A 49 15.65 10.94 12.21
N CYS A 50 14.99 10.98 11.05
CA CYS A 50 13.95 10.01 10.73
C CYS A 50 14.55 8.61 10.51
N ARG A 51 13.92 7.58 11.09
CA ARG A 51 14.36 6.17 10.98
C ARG A 51 13.23 5.22 10.58
N TYR A 52 12.05 5.75 10.31
CA TYR A 52 10.95 5.00 9.72
C TYR A 52 10.37 5.83 8.58
N ILE A 53 10.57 5.36 7.35
CA ILE A 53 10.03 5.97 6.15
C ILE A 53 9.10 4.97 5.47
N GLN A 54 7.92 5.43 5.05
CA GLN A 54 6.94 4.61 4.36
C GLN A 54 6.74 5.14 2.94
N ILE A 55 6.72 4.24 1.96
CA ILE A 55 6.34 4.54 0.58
C ILE A 55 4.86 4.18 0.39
N ASP A 56 4.04 5.15 0.03
CA ASP A 56 2.63 4.94 -0.28
C ASP A 56 2.49 4.59 -1.76
N ALA A 57 2.16 3.33 -2.04
CA ALA A 57 2.14 2.76 -3.38
C ALA A 57 0.73 2.30 -3.78
N PRO A 58 -0.23 3.23 -4.00
CA PRO A 58 -1.61 2.92 -4.36
C PRO A 58 -1.74 2.47 -5.82
N SER A 59 -0.66 2.03 -6.46
CA SER A 59 -0.57 1.82 -7.90
C SER A 59 -0.36 0.36 -8.29
N TYR A 60 0.17 -0.48 -7.38
CA TYR A 60 0.36 -1.92 -7.61
C TYR A 60 -0.92 -2.69 -7.92
N THR A 61 -2.04 -2.26 -7.36
CA THR A 61 -3.36 -2.87 -7.62
C THR A 61 -3.86 -2.64 -9.04
N ALA A 62 -3.25 -1.73 -9.80
CA ALA A 62 -3.56 -1.57 -11.23
C ALA A 62 -3.09 -2.77 -12.07
N TYR A 63 -2.10 -3.54 -11.60
CA TYR A 63 -1.57 -4.70 -12.33
C TYR A 63 -2.41 -5.97 -12.16
N VAL A 64 -3.50 -5.90 -11.40
CA VAL A 64 -4.49 -6.99 -11.24
C VAL A 64 -5.91 -6.54 -11.60
N ASP A 65 -6.08 -5.28 -11.97
CA ASP A 65 -7.36 -4.67 -12.32
C ASP A 65 -7.56 -4.72 -13.83
N GLN A 66 -8.56 -5.46 -14.31
CA GLN A 66 -8.77 -5.69 -15.74
C GLN A 66 -8.89 -4.38 -16.54
N VAL A 67 -9.60 -3.38 -16.00
CA VAL A 67 -9.75 -2.06 -16.66
C VAL A 67 -8.39 -1.37 -16.83
N SER A 68 -7.54 -1.45 -15.82
CA SER A 68 -6.19 -0.88 -15.90
C SER A 68 -5.28 -1.66 -16.85
N LEU A 69 -5.37 -2.99 -16.85
CA LEU A 69 -4.63 -3.86 -17.77
C LEU A 69 -5.02 -3.60 -19.24
N ASP A 70 -6.31 -3.50 -19.53
CA ASP A 70 -6.81 -3.20 -20.88
C ASP A 70 -6.31 -1.84 -21.37
N ARG A 71 -6.28 -0.84 -20.47
CA ARG A 71 -5.72 0.48 -20.79
C ARG A 71 -4.22 0.43 -21.09
N MET A 72 -3.44 -0.32 -20.30
CA MET A 72 -2.01 -0.51 -20.54
C MET A 72 -1.78 -1.14 -21.93
N HIS A 73 -2.50 -2.22 -22.24
CA HIS A 73 -2.41 -2.87 -23.55
C HIS A 73 -2.83 -1.94 -24.70
N ALA A 74 -3.89 -1.15 -24.52
CA ALA A 74 -4.34 -0.20 -25.53
C ALA A 74 -3.31 0.92 -25.81
N ASN A 75 -2.48 1.25 -24.82
CA ASN A 75 -1.35 2.16 -24.96
C ASN A 75 -0.08 1.50 -25.54
N GLY A 76 -0.12 0.19 -25.82
CA GLY A 76 1.05 -0.58 -26.27
C GLY A 76 2.06 -0.89 -25.16
N GLU A 77 1.65 -0.80 -23.89
CA GLU A 77 2.47 -1.11 -22.73
C GLU A 77 2.37 -2.61 -22.37
N ASP A 78 3.45 -3.18 -21.81
CA ASP A 78 3.45 -4.50 -21.20
C ASP A 78 3.25 -4.36 -19.67
N PRO A 79 2.12 -4.82 -19.09
CA PRO A 79 1.87 -4.74 -17.66
C PRO A 79 2.90 -5.48 -16.79
N ALA A 80 3.44 -6.60 -17.28
CA ALA A 80 4.42 -7.38 -16.54
C ALA A 80 5.78 -6.65 -16.50
N GLU A 81 6.18 -6.04 -17.61
CA GLU A 81 7.37 -5.19 -17.65
C GLU A 81 7.19 -3.94 -16.77
N ASN A 82 6.01 -3.32 -16.81
CA ASN A 82 5.67 -2.18 -15.96
C ASN A 82 5.74 -2.54 -14.46
N LEU A 83 5.14 -3.67 -14.06
CA LEU A 83 5.23 -4.15 -12.68
C LEU A 83 6.69 -4.39 -12.26
N ALA A 84 7.49 -5.01 -13.13
CA ALA A 84 8.91 -5.23 -12.86
C ALA A 84 9.70 -3.92 -12.75
N ARG A 85 9.39 -2.91 -13.59
CA ARG A 85 9.98 -1.57 -13.51
C ARG A 85 9.63 -0.90 -12.19
N SER A 86 8.37 -0.97 -11.76
CA SER A 86 7.89 -0.40 -10.49
C SER A 86 8.62 -1.00 -9.29
N ILE A 87 8.76 -2.33 -9.23
CA ILE A 87 9.51 -3.01 -8.15
C ILE A 87 10.97 -2.56 -8.14
N ARG A 88 11.62 -2.46 -9.31
CA ARG A 88 13.00 -1.98 -9.42
C ARG A 88 13.14 -0.54 -8.92
N ALA A 89 12.22 0.35 -9.28
CA ALA A 89 12.24 1.74 -8.86
C ALA A 89 12.05 1.88 -7.34
N ASP A 90 11.04 1.21 -6.77
CA ASP A 90 10.79 1.19 -5.33
C ASP A 90 12.02 0.66 -4.54
N ASN A 91 12.69 -0.38 -5.05
CA ASN A 91 13.91 -0.88 -4.44
C ASN A 91 15.09 0.09 -4.56
N ALA A 92 15.21 0.80 -5.69
CA ALA A 92 16.26 1.78 -5.91
C ALA A 92 16.11 3.00 -4.99
N VAL A 93 14.88 3.41 -4.68
CA VAL A 93 14.59 4.51 -3.74
C VAL A 93 15.17 4.22 -2.35
N ILE A 94 15.04 2.99 -1.85
CA ILE A 94 15.42 2.65 -0.46
C ILE A 94 16.86 2.11 -0.33
N GLN A 95 17.55 1.84 -1.43
CA GLN A 95 18.85 1.17 -1.42
C GLN A 95 19.94 2.02 -0.73
N GLY A 96 20.70 1.39 0.19
CA GLY A 96 21.88 2.00 0.82
C GLY A 96 21.59 2.89 2.02
N PHE A 97 20.37 2.86 2.57
CA PHE A 97 20.00 3.60 3.78
C PHE A 97 19.97 2.67 5.01
N ASP A 98 21.14 2.29 5.49
CA ASP A 98 21.27 1.38 6.64
C ASP A 98 20.67 1.98 7.93
N GLY A 99 20.05 1.13 8.75
CA GLY A 99 19.45 1.53 10.02
C GLY A 99 18.13 2.30 9.90
N VAL A 100 17.57 2.42 8.69
CA VAL A 100 16.23 2.95 8.44
C VAL A 100 15.27 1.79 8.21
N THR A 101 14.11 1.80 8.87
CA THR A 101 13.01 0.90 8.54
C THR A 101 12.21 1.48 7.38
N PHE A 102 12.08 0.72 6.31
CA PHE A 102 11.23 1.04 5.17
C PHE A 102 9.94 0.23 5.18
N GLY A 103 8.81 0.93 5.20
CA GLY A 103 7.50 0.35 4.95
C GLY A 103 7.04 0.66 3.53
N ILE A 104 6.24 -0.21 2.92
CA ILE A 104 5.48 0.11 1.71
C ILE A 104 4.01 -0.22 1.92
N HIS A 105 3.14 0.76 1.71
CA HIS A 105 1.71 0.59 1.79
C HIS A 105 1.13 0.28 0.42
N LEU A 106 0.69 -0.97 0.25
CA LEU A 106 0.00 -1.43 -0.94
C LEU A 106 -1.48 -1.13 -0.76
N CYS A 107 -1.87 0.05 -1.23
CA CYS A 107 -3.24 0.52 -1.11
C CYS A 107 -4.07 -0.02 -2.29
N LYS A 108 -5.24 -0.60 -1.99
CA LYS A 108 -6.25 -0.95 -3.00
C LYS A 108 -7.05 0.28 -3.45
N GLY A 109 -6.81 1.40 -2.78
CA GLY A 109 -7.47 2.66 -3.02
C GLY A 109 -8.77 2.77 -2.24
N ASN A 110 -9.23 4.01 -2.08
CA ASN A 110 -10.61 4.32 -1.71
C ASN A 110 -11.27 5.17 -2.80
N PRO A 111 -11.16 4.82 -4.11
CA PRO A 111 -11.86 5.58 -5.13
C PRO A 111 -13.35 5.39 -4.86
N ARG A 112 -14.08 6.50 -4.77
CA ARG A 112 -15.53 6.52 -4.59
C ARG A 112 -16.12 7.36 -5.71
N THR A 113 -17.13 6.81 -6.39
CA THR A 113 -17.89 7.52 -7.42
C THR A 113 -19.18 8.02 -6.79
N ILE A 114 -19.81 8.98 -7.44
CA ILE A 114 -21.20 9.32 -7.13
C ILE A 114 -22.06 8.34 -7.91
N ASP A 115 -22.95 7.64 -7.20
CA ASP A 115 -24.02 6.87 -7.80
C ASP A 115 -24.93 7.85 -8.58
N PRO A 116 -25.05 7.71 -9.90
CA PRO A 116 -25.82 8.65 -10.73
C PRO A 116 -27.32 8.62 -10.45
N GLU A 117 -27.86 7.55 -9.85
CA GLU A 117 -29.28 7.43 -9.50
C GLU A 117 -29.57 7.95 -8.09
N THR A 118 -28.69 7.66 -7.12
CA THR A 118 -28.93 8.00 -5.71
C THR A 118 -28.20 9.27 -5.24
N GLY A 119 -27.26 9.78 -6.03
CA GLY A 119 -26.40 10.91 -5.67
C GLY A 119 -25.44 10.63 -4.50
N LYS A 120 -25.39 9.38 -4.02
CA LYS A 120 -24.55 8.99 -2.88
C LYS A 120 -23.15 8.66 -3.35
N VAL A 121 -22.17 8.97 -2.50
CA VAL A 121 -20.79 8.51 -2.68
C VAL A 121 -20.76 7.00 -2.44
N VAL A 122 -20.61 6.23 -3.51
CA VAL A 122 -20.47 4.77 -3.49
C VAL A 122 -19.03 4.38 -3.77
N PRO A 123 -18.56 3.22 -3.29
CA PRO A 123 -17.25 2.69 -3.71
C PRO A 123 -17.17 2.68 -5.25
N GLN A 124 -16.17 3.36 -5.80
CA GLN A 124 -15.85 3.25 -7.22
C GLN A 124 -15.18 1.90 -7.37
N TRP A 125 -15.75 1.06 -8.20
CA TRP A 125 -15.21 -0.25 -8.58
C TRP A 125 -13.93 -0.04 -9.41
N HIS A 126 -12.86 0.36 -8.74
CA HIS A 126 -11.53 0.38 -9.30
C HIS A 126 -10.73 -0.62 -8.47
N ARG A 127 -10.18 -1.62 -9.16
CA ARG A 127 -9.20 -2.57 -8.64
C ARG A 127 -9.78 -3.65 -7.75
N GLU A 128 -10.71 -4.41 -8.34
CA GLU A 128 -10.99 -5.77 -7.90
C GLU A 128 -9.79 -6.65 -8.28
N GLY A 129 -9.02 -7.06 -7.29
CA GLY A 129 -7.89 -7.95 -7.49
C GLY A 129 -7.41 -8.47 -6.15
N HIS A 130 -7.40 -9.79 -6.00
CA HIS A 130 -6.66 -10.43 -4.92
C HIS A 130 -5.17 -10.29 -5.22
N TYR A 131 -4.35 -10.15 -4.17
CA TYR A 131 -2.90 -10.08 -4.37
C TYR A 131 -2.36 -11.33 -5.07
N ASP A 132 -3.09 -12.45 -4.99
CA ASP A 132 -2.76 -13.79 -5.49
C ASP A 132 -1.96 -13.82 -6.80
N VAL A 133 -2.35 -13.03 -7.81
CA VAL A 133 -1.71 -13.03 -9.14
C VAL A 133 -0.31 -12.41 -9.13
N ILE A 134 -0.10 -11.37 -8.33
CA ILE A 134 1.16 -10.61 -8.28
C ILE A 134 1.92 -10.77 -6.96
N ALA A 135 1.35 -11.48 -5.98
CA ALA A 135 1.85 -11.53 -4.61
C ALA A 135 3.26 -12.11 -4.53
N GLU A 136 3.55 -13.17 -5.28
CA GLU A 136 4.89 -13.78 -5.30
C GLU A 136 5.93 -12.78 -5.79
N GLN A 137 5.65 -12.11 -6.91
CA GLN A 137 6.54 -11.13 -7.51
C GLN A 137 6.68 -9.87 -6.63
N VAL A 138 5.58 -9.38 -6.05
CA VAL A 138 5.56 -8.15 -5.25
C VAL A 138 6.15 -8.37 -3.87
N PHE A 139 5.68 -9.37 -3.11
CA PHE A 139 6.15 -9.60 -1.73
C PHE A 139 7.58 -10.14 -1.72
N GLY A 140 7.94 -10.98 -2.69
CA GLY A 140 9.30 -11.50 -2.86
C GLY A 140 10.26 -10.50 -3.49
N GLY A 141 9.78 -9.61 -4.36
CA GLY A 141 10.60 -8.65 -5.11
C GLY A 141 10.84 -7.31 -4.42
N LEU A 142 9.94 -6.86 -3.54
CA LEU A 142 10.11 -5.60 -2.81
C LEU A 142 11.04 -5.78 -1.61
N ASN A 143 12.11 -4.98 -1.54
CA ASN A 143 13.13 -5.02 -0.49
C ASN A 143 12.76 -4.25 0.78
N HIS A 144 11.52 -3.76 0.88
CA HIS A 144 11.01 -3.07 2.07
C HIS A 144 10.95 -3.99 3.29
N ASP A 145 11.28 -3.50 4.48
CA ASP A 145 11.22 -4.27 5.73
C ASP A 145 9.79 -4.64 6.11
N ARG A 146 8.82 -3.80 5.72
CA ARG A 146 7.42 -3.95 6.07
C ARG A 146 6.51 -3.74 4.86
N ILE A 147 5.57 -4.65 4.65
CA ILE A 147 4.48 -4.47 3.67
C ILE A 147 3.17 -4.22 4.43
N LEU A 148 2.48 -3.12 4.14
CA LEU A 148 1.23 -2.75 4.78
C LEU A 148 0.07 -3.02 3.82
N LEU A 149 -0.81 -3.95 4.21
CA LEU A 149 -1.82 -4.55 3.34
C LEU A 149 -3.24 -4.29 3.86
N GLU A 150 -4.15 -3.93 2.96
CA GLU A 150 -5.57 -3.70 3.28
C GLU A 150 -6.37 -5.02 3.36
N TYR A 151 -6.98 -5.27 4.53
CA TYR A 151 -7.74 -6.49 4.86
C TYR A 151 -8.97 -6.22 5.76
N ASP A 152 -9.57 -5.04 5.73
CA ASP A 152 -10.65 -4.64 6.64
C ASP A 152 -12.03 -5.25 6.33
N ASP A 153 -12.23 -5.75 5.12
CA ASP A 153 -13.48 -6.38 4.70
C ASP A 153 -13.26 -7.76 4.05
N GLU A 154 -14.35 -8.51 3.90
CA GLU A 154 -14.33 -9.83 3.25
C GLU A 154 -13.87 -9.74 1.78
N ARG A 155 -14.09 -8.59 1.14
CA ARG A 155 -13.66 -8.31 -0.24
C ARG A 155 -12.16 -8.25 -0.38
N SER A 156 -11.44 -8.06 0.72
CA SER A 156 -9.99 -7.98 0.71
C SER A 156 -9.29 -9.30 0.39
N GLY A 157 -10.04 -10.41 0.32
CA GLY A 157 -9.54 -11.72 -0.06
C GLY A 157 -9.04 -12.56 1.11
N SER A 158 -8.35 -13.66 0.78
CA SER A 158 -7.75 -14.56 1.77
C SER A 158 -6.35 -14.07 2.20
N PHE A 159 -5.81 -14.69 3.26
CA PHE A 159 -4.43 -14.50 3.69
C PHE A 159 -3.42 -15.43 2.98
N GLU A 160 -3.86 -16.23 2.00
CA GLU A 160 -3.00 -17.16 1.27
C GLU A 160 -1.77 -16.49 0.63
N PRO A 161 -1.84 -15.27 0.06
CA PRO A 161 -0.68 -14.53 -0.42
C PRO A 161 0.45 -14.33 0.58
N LEU A 162 0.16 -14.34 1.89
CA LEU A 162 1.18 -14.13 2.91
C LEU A 162 2.26 -15.22 2.90
N ARG A 163 2.00 -16.40 2.30
CA ARG A 163 3.00 -17.46 2.10
C ARG A 163 4.21 -17.01 1.28
N PHE A 164 4.05 -15.97 0.46
CA PHE A 164 5.11 -15.42 -0.38
C PHE A 164 5.94 -14.35 0.34
N VAL A 165 5.58 -13.95 1.56
CA VAL A 165 6.35 -12.99 2.34
C VAL A 165 7.65 -13.64 2.82
N PRO A 166 8.83 -13.13 2.43
CA PRO A 166 10.11 -13.70 2.84
C PRO A 166 10.31 -13.65 4.35
N LYS A 167 11.16 -14.54 4.87
CA LYS A 167 11.59 -14.50 6.28
C LYS A 167 12.25 -13.15 6.60
N GLY A 168 11.95 -12.62 7.79
CA GLY A 168 12.49 -11.34 8.26
C GLY A 168 11.75 -10.09 7.77
N LYS A 169 10.74 -10.24 6.90
CA LYS A 169 9.85 -9.15 6.46
C LYS A 169 8.55 -9.15 7.27
N ILE A 170 8.09 -7.99 7.73
CA ILE A 170 6.84 -7.89 8.48
C ILE A 170 5.67 -7.61 7.54
N ALA A 171 4.63 -8.43 7.59
CA ALA A 171 3.33 -8.11 7.00
C ALA A 171 2.45 -7.39 8.03
N VAL A 172 2.13 -6.13 7.77
CA VAL A 172 1.22 -5.34 8.59
C VAL A 172 -0.20 -5.49 8.01
N LEU A 173 -1.08 -6.11 8.77
CA LEU A 173 -2.45 -6.37 8.38
C LEU A 173 -3.35 -5.21 8.80
N GLY A 174 -3.85 -4.50 7.80
CA GLY A 174 -4.81 -3.43 7.93
C GLY A 174 -6.22 -3.97 8.14
N LEU A 175 -6.54 -4.39 9.37
CA LEU A 175 -7.81 -5.04 9.71
C LEU A 175 -8.86 -4.07 10.29
N VAL A 176 -8.46 -2.85 10.63
CA VAL A 176 -9.34 -1.83 11.21
C VAL A 176 -9.75 -0.83 10.12
N THR A 177 -11.03 -0.69 9.86
CA THR A 177 -11.53 0.15 8.77
C THR A 177 -11.40 1.64 9.11
N THR A 178 -10.91 2.41 8.16
CA THR A 178 -10.94 3.88 8.17
C THR A 178 -12.12 4.46 7.39
N LYS A 179 -13.02 3.60 6.87
CA LYS A 179 -14.11 3.99 5.97
C LYS A 179 -15.44 4.26 6.68
N ARG A 180 -15.59 3.84 7.94
CA ARG A 180 -16.81 3.91 8.77
C ARG A 180 -16.50 3.87 10.27
N SER A 181 -17.38 4.45 11.08
CA SER A 181 -17.18 4.72 12.52
C SER A 181 -17.33 3.50 13.44
N ASP A 182 -17.98 2.41 13.02
CA ASP A 182 -18.15 1.23 13.86
C ASP A 182 -16.79 0.66 14.28
N LEU A 183 -16.72 0.25 15.54
CA LEU A 183 -15.51 -0.30 16.14
C LEU A 183 -15.47 -1.82 15.95
N GLU A 184 -14.39 -2.31 15.36
CA GLU A 184 -14.19 -3.72 14.99
C GLU A 184 -14.14 -4.60 16.24
N PRO A 185 -15.01 -5.61 16.40
CA PRO A 185 -15.01 -6.46 17.58
C PRO A 185 -13.64 -7.10 17.84
N LEU A 186 -13.22 -7.11 19.10
CA LEU A 186 -11.92 -7.64 19.51
C LEU A 186 -11.72 -9.10 19.07
N ASP A 187 -12.74 -9.94 19.26
CA ASP A 187 -12.70 -11.36 18.86
C ASP A 187 -12.58 -11.53 17.35
N THR A 188 -13.18 -10.64 16.56
CA THR A 188 -13.05 -10.65 15.10
C THR A 188 -11.62 -10.36 14.69
N LEU A 189 -10.97 -9.35 15.27
CA LEU A 189 -9.58 -9.01 14.96
C LEU A 189 -8.62 -10.15 15.33
N ARG A 190 -8.80 -10.74 16.52
CA ARG A 190 -7.97 -11.88 16.97
C ARG A 190 -8.14 -13.10 16.07
N LYS A 191 -9.38 -13.46 15.72
CA LYS A 191 -9.66 -14.56 14.80
C LYS A 191 -8.99 -14.33 13.44
N ARG A 192 -9.00 -13.11 12.91
CA ARG A 192 -8.35 -12.76 11.64
C ARG A 192 -6.83 -12.87 11.72
N LEU A 193 -6.23 -12.46 12.84
CA LEU A 193 -4.80 -12.68 13.09
C LEU A 193 -4.47 -14.19 13.15
N ASP A 194 -5.27 -14.98 13.87
CA ASP A 194 -5.10 -16.45 13.93
C ASP A 194 -5.19 -17.09 12.53
N GLU A 195 -6.12 -16.64 11.68
CA GLU A 195 -6.23 -17.09 10.29
C GLU A 195 -4.96 -16.77 9.48
N ALA A 196 -4.39 -15.58 9.66
CA ALA A 196 -3.15 -15.18 9.00
C ALA A 196 -1.94 -16.02 9.45
N THR A 197 -1.90 -16.47 10.71
CA THR A 197 -0.80 -17.31 11.22
C THR A 197 -0.65 -18.66 10.52
N ARG A 198 -1.67 -19.10 9.78
CA ARG A 198 -1.61 -20.31 8.94
C ARG A 198 -0.65 -20.15 7.75
N TYR A 199 -0.34 -18.92 7.35
CA TYR A 199 0.46 -18.60 6.17
C TYR A 199 1.77 -17.87 6.50
N LEU A 200 1.81 -17.09 7.57
CA LEU A 200 2.99 -16.37 8.01
C LEU A 200 3.11 -16.39 9.54
N PRO A 201 4.28 -16.71 10.12
CA PRO A 201 4.47 -16.75 11.57
C PRO A 201 4.06 -15.45 12.26
N LEU A 202 3.56 -15.57 13.49
CA LEU A 202 3.03 -14.44 14.26
C LEU A 202 4.05 -13.32 14.50
N ASP A 203 5.33 -13.65 14.65
CA ASP A 203 6.44 -12.70 14.82
C ASP A 203 6.75 -11.89 13.54
N GLN A 204 6.22 -12.31 12.39
CA GLN A 204 6.24 -11.58 11.13
C GLN A 204 4.92 -10.84 10.83
N LEU A 205 3.97 -10.81 11.76
CA LEU A 205 2.70 -10.09 11.63
C LEU A 205 2.66 -8.83 12.49
N ALA A 206 1.90 -7.84 12.04
CA ALA A 206 1.52 -6.67 12.81
C ALA A 206 0.10 -6.23 12.45
N LEU A 207 -0.50 -5.37 13.27
CA LEU A 207 -1.85 -4.84 13.09
C LEU A 207 -1.83 -3.33 12.84
N SER A 208 -2.65 -2.85 11.91
CA SER A 208 -2.85 -1.42 11.65
C SER A 208 -4.31 -1.11 11.25
N PRO A 209 -4.67 0.18 11.11
CA PRO A 209 -5.79 0.55 10.26
C PRO A 209 -5.51 0.10 8.81
N GLN A 210 -6.55 -0.06 8.00
CA GLN A 210 -6.39 -0.42 6.59
C GLN A 210 -5.57 0.60 5.80
N CYS A 211 -5.79 1.89 6.05
CA CYS A 211 -5.23 3.00 5.31
C CYS A 211 -5.17 4.23 6.23
N GLY A 212 -4.86 5.40 5.70
CA GLY A 212 -4.99 6.66 6.43
C GLY A 212 -6.45 7.01 6.74
N PHE A 213 -6.66 7.79 7.80
CA PHE A 213 -7.95 8.44 8.09
C PHE A 213 -8.18 9.70 7.25
N GLY A 214 -7.11 10.26 6.64
CA GLY A 214 -7.21 11.40 5.72
C GLY A 214 -7.60 10.97 4.31
N GLY A 215 -8.62 11.61 3.73
CA GLY A 215 -9.11 11.30 2.38
C GLY A 215 -9.94 12.43 1.77
N LEU A 216 -10.13 12.37 0.44
CA LEU A 216 -10.85 13.39 -0.32
C LEU A 216 -12.34 13.46 0.09
N ALA A 217 -12.70 14.62 0.65
CA ALA A 217 -14.01 15.28 0.71
C ALA A 217 -15.21 14.65 1.45
N HIS A 218 -15.31 13.35 1.74
CA HIS A 218 -16.62 12.80 2.17
C HIS A 218 -16.68 11.76 3.30
N VAL A 219 -15.57 11.27 3.84
CA VAL A 219 -15.60 10.40 5.03
C VAL A 219 -14.98 11.15 6.21
N VAL A 220 -15.83 11.82 6.97
CA VAL A 220 -15.47 12.43 8.25
C VAL A 220 -15.91 11.45 9.33
N MET A 221 -15.00 10.57 9.74
CA MET A 221 -15.13 9.89 11.02
C MET A 221 -14.86 10.93 12.12
N PRO A 222 -15.67 11.00 13.19
CA PRO A 222 -15.34 11.84 14.34
C PRO A 222 -13.95 11.49 14.88
N GLU A 223 -13.19 12.48 15.34
CA GLU A 223 -11.85 12.26 15.88
C GLU A 223 -11.85 11.25 17.03
N ASP A 224 -12.87 11.31 17.90
CA ASP A 224 -13.05 10.34 18.99
C ASP A 224 -13.17 8.88 18.49
N ASP A 225 -13.85 8.66 17.36
CA ASP A 225 -13.95 7.32 16.77
C ASP A 225 -12.61 6.87 16.18
N MET A 226 -11.81 7.80 15.63
CA MET A 226 -10.44 7.49 15.17
C MET A 226 -9.56 7.06 16.35
N TRP A 227 -9.62 7.78 17.48
CA TRP A 227 -8.87 7.42 18.69
C TRP A 227 -9.32 6.09 19.29
N ARG A 228 -10.63 5.81 19.34
CA ARG A 228 -11.16 4.50 19.78
C ARG A 228 -10.66 3.36 18.90
N LYS A 229 -10.50 3.59 17.59
CA LYS A 229 -9.88 2.60 16.69
C LYS A 229 -8.41 2.35 17.01
N PHE A 230 -7.64 3.38 17.34
CA PHE A 230 -6.26 3.19 17.83
C PHE A 230 -6.21 2.44 19.16
N GLU A 231 -7.10 2.76 20.10
CA GLU A 231 -7.23 2.04 21.37
C GLU A 231 -7.51 0.54 21.14
N ARG A 232 -8.45 0.21 20.24
CA ARG A 232 -8.75 -1.17 19.84
C ARG A 232 -7.56 -1.87 19.21
N ILE A 233 -6.76 -1.19 18.39
CA ILE A 233 -5.52 -1.76 17.83
C ILE A 233 -4.53 -2.09 18.95
N VAL A 234 -4.31 -1.17 19.89
CA VAL A 234 -3.38 -1.37 21.01
C VAL A 234 -3.87 -2.49 21.94
N GLU A 235 -5.16 -2.53 22.25
CA GLU A 235 -5.80 -3.60 23.03
C GLU A 235 -5.59 -4.97 22.37
N THR A 236 -5.90 -5.07 21.07
CA THR A 236 -5.72 -6.31 20.29
C THR A 236 -4.25 -6.74 20.27
N ALA A 237 -3.33 -5.78 20.07
CA ALA A 237 -1.91 -6.08 19.99
C ALA A 237 -1.35 -6.63 21.30
N ARG A 238 -1.71 -6.04 22.45
CA ARG A 238 -1.32 -6.55 23.77
C ARG A 238 -1.81 -7.97 23.99
N LEU A 239 -3.05 -8.29 23.61
CA LEU A 239 -3.58 -9.64 23.79
C LEU A 239 -2.97 -10.69 22.84
N THR A 240 -2.28 -10.25 21.78
CA THR A 240 -1.77 -11.13 20.72
C THR A 240 -0.27 -11.35 20.80
N TRP A 241 0.54 -10.33 21.12
CA TRP A 241 2.01 -10.38 21.10
C TRP A 241 2.67 -10.20 22.49
N ASN A 242 1.93 -10.42 23.58
CA ASN A 242 2.47 -10.38 24.95
C ASN A 242 3.45 -11.53 25.23
#